data_AF-A0A419EZ38-F1
#
_entry.id   AF-A0A419EZ38-F1
#
_cell.length_a   1.000
_cell.length_b   1.000
_cell.length_c   1.000
_cell.angle_alpha   90.00
_cell.angle_beta   90.00
_cell.angle_gamma   90.00
#
_symmetry.space_group_name_H-M   'P 1'
#
loop_
_entity.id
_entity.type
_entity.pdbx_description
1 polymer ?
#
loop_
_entity_poly.entity_id
_entity_poly.type
_entity_poly.pdbx_seq_one_letter_code
_entity_poly.pdbx_strand_id
1 'polypeptide(L)'
;MSDSSNTEDNPDASAIRDFLRAPHGRRQFEAFFDLCRRETHTYLRHLSARGWQMPAGFDNSPDSYRDLAIDVLGPFLASRPGRPYYVVFDYFARHGITDFDKEPADNLVRHFRILLRGFARKEFTALKDIGNPQVAALKQRIRKVLLSPAYSIREDDCNHSKIVRSLESAGDIREGRPWIPRDQLLQMVYQAYLDTVNREDWCRHVFKFLDEHTEFRNELSVYALVSAMVCVNTAWVDASLPREPVSPAVCHEQAGQVIDSAMAMIEREIIPGFIRKGKLAESDVQDILTASRDYLEDLCFSGATDSIPTYFLELRTDISQDEYQKRFKYIMDTVVARATVILRRDFGKGSTKGSTI
;
A
#
# COMPACT_ATOMS: atom_id res chain seq x y z
N MET A 1 -2.45 -51.83 30.65
CA MET A 1 -1.93 -50.46 30.55
C MET A 1 -2.64 -49.82 29.37
N SER A 2 -3.79 -49.24 29.67
CA SER A 2 -4.66 -48.58 28.71
C SER A 2 -4.65 -47.12 29.14
N ASP A 3 -3.72 -46.34 28.60
CA ASP A 3 -3.78 -44.89 28.69
C ASP A 3 -4.87 -44.41 27.73
N SER A 4 -6.11 -44.56 28.17
CA SER A 4 -7.23 -43.77 27.69
C SER A 4 -6.99 -42.33 28.14
N SER A 5 -6.13 -41.63 27.40
CA SER A 5 -6.02 -40.18 27.51
C SER A 5 -7.39 -39.60 27.15
N ASN A 6 -8.10 -39.12 28.16
CA ASN A 6 -9.19 -38.16 28.00
C ASN A 6 -8.64 -37.02 27.14
N THR A 7 -8.93 -37.08 25.85
CA THR A 7 -8.75 -35.96 24.94
C THR A 7 -9.86 -35.00 25.36
N GLU A 8 -9.48 -34.01 26.18
CA GLU A 8 -10.37 -32.91 26.57
C GLU A 8 -11.13 -32.43 25.32
N ASP A 9 -12.46 -32.40 25.42
CA ASP A 9 -13.35 -31.90 24.37
C ASP A 9 -12.98 -30.45 24.06
N ASN A 10 -12.10 -30.26 23.09
CA ASN A 10 -11.70 -28.94 22.65
C ASN A 10 -12.93 -28.30 21.97
N PRO A 11 -13.55 -27.27 22.57
CA PRO A 11 -14.80 -26.70 22.08
C PRO A 11 -14.62 -26.07 20.69
N ASP A 12 -13.42 -25.57 20.38
CA ASP A 12 -13.10 -25.02 19.06
C ASP A 12 -13.04 -26.14 18.01
N ALA A 13 -12.43 -27.27 18.34
CA ALA A 13 -12.37 -28.44 17.45
C ALA A 13 -13.78 -28.99 17.18
N SER A 14 -14.64 -29.02 18.20
CA SER A 14 -16.04 -29.42 18.06
C SER A 14 -16.81 -28.49 17.13
N ALA A 15 -16.72 -27.17 17.33
CA ALA A 15 -17.38 -26.19 16.47
C ALA A 15 -16.93 -26.27 15.00
N ILE A 16 -15.63 -26.48 14.76
CA ILE A 16 -15.09 -26.66 13.40
C ILE A 16 -15.62 -27.96 12.80
N ARG A 17 -15.55 -29.08 13.52
CA ARG A 17 -15.97 -30.40 13.03
C ARG A 17 -17.46 -30.43 12.70
N ASP A 18 -18.29 -29.91 13.60
CA ASP A 18 -19.74 -29.88 13.40
C ASP A 18 -20.15 -29.02 12.20
N PHE A 19 -19.48 -27.88 11.99
CA PHE A 19 -19.67 -27.07 10.79
C PHE A 19 -19.24 -27.79 9.52
N LEU A 20 -18.08 -28.44 9.52
CA LEU A 20 -17.57 -29.15 8.34
C LEU A 20 -18.46 -30.35 7.95
N ARG A 21 -19.14 -30.99 8.92
CA ARG A 21 -20.13 -32.04 8.68
C ARG A 21 -21.45 -31.51 8.15
N ALA A 22 -21.93 -30.40 8.71
CA ALA A 22 -23.25 -29.86 8.43
C ALA A 22 -23.19 -28.35 8.16
N PRO A 23 -22.57 -27.91 7.05
CA PRO A 23 -22.29 -26.49 6.78
C PRO A 23 -23.56 -25.65 6.53
N HIS A 24 -24.68 -26.30 6.23
CA HIS A 24 -25.99 -25.65 6.06
C HIS A 24 -26.80 -25.58 7.36
N GLY A 25 -26.33 -26.22 8.44
CA GLY A 25 -26.98 -26.16 9.74
C GLY A 25 -26.76 -24.80 10.37
N ARG A 26 -27.83 -24.07 10.64
CA ARG A 26 -27.77 -22.71 11.21
C ARG A 26 -26.98 -22.66 12.52
N ARG A 27 -27.24 -23.60 13.44
CA ARG A 27 -26.57 -23.67 14.74
C ARG A 27 -25.08 -23.95 14.60
N GLN A 28 -24.71 -24.85 13.70
CA GLN A 28 -23.30 -25.20 13.43
C GLN A 28 -22.57 -24.02 12.78
N PHE A 29 -23.21 -23.35 11.83
CA PHE A 29 -22.69 -22.13 11.21
C PHE A 29 -22.50 -21.01 12.24
N GLU A 30 -23.49 -20.73 13.08
CA GLU A 30 -23.40 -19.69 14.12
C GLU A 30 -22.23 -19.96 15.08
N ALA A 31 -22.09 -21.20 15.57
CA ALA A 31 -20.97 -21.58 16.44
C ALA A 31 -19.61 -21.42 15.75
N PHE A 32 -19.50 -21.82 14.49
CA PHE A 32 -18.27 -21.65 13.70
C PHE A 32 -17.98 -20.18 13.36
N PHE A 33 -19.01 -19.39 13.04
CA PHE A 33 -18.90 -17.97 12.78
C PHE A 33 -18.38 -17.23 14.01
N ASP A 34 -18.92 -17.52 15.20
CA ASP A 34 -18.47 -16.91 16.45
C ASP A 34 -17.02 -17.27 16.78
N LEU A 35 -16.62 -18.53 16.54
CA LEU A 35 -15.22 -18.94 16.66
C LEU A 35 -14.33 -18.12 15.71
N CYS A 36 -14.71 -18.03 14.42
CA CYS A 36 -13.99 -17.24 13.43
C CYS A 36 -13.88 -15.77 13.84
N ARG A 37 -14.98 -15.17 14.30
CA ARG A 37 -15.04 -13.75 14.70
C ARG A 37 -14.13 -13.47 15.89
N ARG A 38 -14.16 -14.33 16.92
CA ARG A 38 -13.31 -14.21 18.11
C ARG A 38 -11.82 -14.30 17.76
N GLU A 39 -11.45 -15.27 16.93
CA GLU A 39 -10.06 -15.47 16.49
C GLU A 39 -9.58 -14.33 15.59
N THR A 40 -10.39 -13.88 14.62
CA THR A 40 -10.09 -12.74 13.74
C THR A 40 -9.93 -11.45 14.55
N HIS A 41 -10.87 -11.14 15.44
CA HIS A 41 -10.79 -9.97 16.31
C HIS A 41 -9.51 -9.97 17.17
N THR A 42 -9.18 -11.11 17.77
CA THR A 42 -7.93 -11.27 18.56
C THR A 42 -6.70 -11.05 17.70
N TYR A 43 -6.71 -11.58 16.48
CA TYR A 43 -5.61 -11.42 15.53
C TYR A 43 -5.44 -9.96 15.07
N LEU A 44 -6.54 -9.25 14.77
CA LEU A 44 -6.51 -7.84 14.36
C LEU A 44 -5.96 -6.94 15.48
N ARG A 45 -6.38 -7.17 16.73
CA ARG A 45 -5.80 -6.47 17.90
C ARG A 45 -4.31 -6.72 18.04
N HIS A 46 -3.88 -7.97 17.82
CA HIS A 46 -2.47 -8.35 17.84
C HIS A 46 -1.66 -7.68 16.71
N LEU A 47 -2.23 -7.53 15.51
CA LEU A 47 -1.61 -6.78 14.42
C LEU A 47 -1.46 -5.30 14.81
N SER A 48 -2.51 -4.69 15.35
CA SER A 48 -2.48 -3.30 15.82
C SER A 48 -1.42 -3.06 16.89
N ALA A 49 -1.34 -3.95 17.89
CA ALA A 49 -0.31 -3.90 18.94
C ALA A 49 1.12 -4.02 18.38
N ARG A 50 1.27 -4.58 17.17
CA ARG A 50 2.54 -4.65 16.43
C ARG A 50 2.77 -3.44 15.50
N GLY A 51 1.98 -2.37 15.63
CA GLY A 51 2.10 -1.15 14.84
C GLY A 51 1.52 -1.25 13.44
N TRP A 52 0.57 -2.16 13.20
CA TRP A 52 -0.21 -2.15 11.96
C TRP A 52 -1.28 -1.06 12.05
N GLN A 53 -1.37 -0.21 11.04
CA GLN A 53 -2.38 0.84 10.95
C GLN A 53 -3.73 0.22 10.58
N MET A 54 -4.80 0.68 11.22
CA MET A 54 -6.17 0.34 10.85
C MET A 54 -6.52 0.89 9.47
N PRO A 55 -7.42 0.24 8.72
CA PRO A 55 -8.00 0.81 7.51
C PRO A 55 -8.71 2.13 7.82
N ALA A 56 -8.78 3.02 6.82
CA ALA A 56 -9.48 4.30 6.97
C ALA A 56 -10.96 4.10 7.34
N GLY A 57 -11.46 4.90 8.28
CA GLY A 57 -12.82 4.76 8.82
C GLY A 57 -12.92 3.88 10.08
N PHE A 58 -11.85 3.19 10.47
CA PHE A 58 -11.77 2.41 11.71
C PHE A 58 -10.80 3.06 12.70
N ASP A 59 -11.20 3.10 13.96
CA ASP A 59 -10.35 3.54 15.08
C ASP A 59 -9.84 2.34 15.91
N ASN A 60 -9.12 2.62 16.99
CA ASN A 60 -8.64 1.60 17.91
C ASN A 60 -9.70 1.15 18.95
N SER A 61 -10.98 1.45 18.72
CA SER A 61 -12.06 1.03 19.62
C SER A 61 -12.38 -0.46 19.45
N PRO A 62 -12.86 -1.14 20.51
CA PRO A 62 -13.31 -2.53 20.42
C PRO A 62 -14.40 -2.79 19.36
N ASP A 63 -15.23 -1.79 19.07
CA ASP A 63 -16.30 -1.91 18.10
C ASP A 63 -15.75 -1.87 16.66
N SER A 64 -14.78 -0.99 16.37
CA SER A 64 -14.07 -0.99 15.08
C SER A 64 -13.40 -2.34 14.76
N TYR A 65 -12.79 -3.00 15.75
CA TYR A 65 -12.22 -4.35 15.54
C TYR A 65 -13.29 -5.41 15.29
N ARG A 66 -14.48 -5.24 15.86
CA ARG A 66 -15.59 -6.18 15.69
C ARG A 66 -16.15 -6.06 14.28
N ASP A 67 -16.38 -4.85 13.81
CA ASP A 67 -16.90 -4.58 12.47
C ASP A 67 -15.89 -5.01 11.41
N LEU A 68 -14.62 -4.69 11.60
CA LEU A 68 -13.56 -5.12 10.70
C LEU A 68 -13.40 -6.65 10.66
N ALA A 69 -13.62 -7.33 11.79
CA ALA A 69 -13.63 -8.79 11.80
C ALA A 69 -14.79 -9.35 10.96
N ILE A 70 -15.95 -8.71 10.94
CA ILE A 70 -17.08 -9.11 10.10
C ILE A 70 -16.73 -8.91 8.62
N ASP A 71 -16.14 -7.76 8.27
CA ASP A 71 -15.73 -7.45 6.89
C ASP A 71 -14.73 -8.48 6.35
N VAL A 72 -13.76 -8.90 7.18
CA VAL A 72 -12.82 -9.97 6.84
C VAL A 72 -13.52 -11.32 6.67
N LEU A 73 -14.54 -11.60 7.49
CA LEU A 73 -15.23 -12.89 7.46
C LEU A 73 -16.23 -13.05 6.32
N GLY A 74 -16.76 -11.95 5.77
CA GLY A 74 -17.67 -11.99 4.63
C GLY A 74 -17.08 -12.78 3.44
N PRO A 75 -15.92 -12.38 2.91
CA PRO A 75 -15.21 -13.12 1.86
C PRO A 75 -14.74 -14.52 2.31
N PHE A 76 -14.37 -14.68 3.58
CA PHE A 76 -13.91 -15.97 4.13
C PHE A 76 -15.00 -17.05 4.08
N LEU A 77 -16.22 -16.66 4.42
CA LEU A 77 -17.40 -17.54 4.49
C LEU A 77 -18.27 -17.44 3.24
N ALA A 78 -17.72 -16.90 2.14
CA ALA A 78 -18.43 -16.83 0.88
C ALA A 78 -18.71 -18.23 0.31
N SER A 79 -19.93 -18.40 -0.19
CA SER A 79 -20.35 -19.61 -0.91
C SER A 79 -20.55 -19.30 -2.40
N ARG A 80 -20.38 -20.31 -3.26
CA ARG A 80 -20.70 -20.24 -4.70
C ARG A 80 -21.67 -21.36 -5.07
N PRO A 81 -22.39 -21.27 -6.20
CA PRO A 81 -23.23 -22.37 -6.68
C PRO A 81 -22.44 -23.69 -6.72
N GLY A 82 -22.92 -24.70 -5.99
CA GLY A 82 -22.29 -26.01 -5.88
C GLY A 82 -21.02 -26.09 -5.02
N ARG A 83 -20.58 -24.98 -4.39
CA ARG A 83 -19.37 -24.93 -3.56
C ARG A 83 -19.60 -24.06 -2.30
N PRO A 84 -20.19 -24.64 -1.24
CA PRO A 84 -20.41 -23.91 0.01
C PRO A 84 -19.08 -23.62 0.70
N TYR A 85 -18.91 -22.39 1.22
CA TYR A 85 -17.76 -21.95 2.01
C TYR A 85 -16.41 -22.38 1.41
N TYR A 86 -16.25 -22.17 0.10
CA TYR A 86 -15.21 -22.81 -0.71
C TYR A 86 -13.79 -22.54 -0.20
N VAL A 87 -13.54 -21.38 0.43
CA VAL A 87 -12.24 -21.05 1.04
C VAL A 87 -11.84 -22.07 2.13
N VAL A 88 -12.80 -22.46 2.97
CA VAL A 88 -12.61 -23.38 4.08
C VAL A 88 -12.42 -24.81 3.56
N PHE A 89 -13.38 -25.29 2.77
CA PHE A 89 -13.36 -26.67 2.27
C PHE A 89 -12.18 -26.94 1.32
N ASP A 90 -11.85 -26.02 0.40
CA ASP A 90 -10.71 -26.17 -0.51
C ASP A 90 -9.38 -26.17 0.25
N TYR A 91 -9.29 -25.46 1.37
CA TYR A 91 -8.08 -25.46 2.17
C TYR A 91 -7.86 -26.81 2.85
N PHE A 92 -8.88 -27.36 3.52
CA PHE A 92 -8.77 -28.66 4.17
C PHE A 92 -8.51 -29.78 3.16
N ALA A 93 -9.21 -29.78 2.02
CA ALA A 93 -9.01 -30.75 0.95
C ALA A 93 -7.57 -30.72 0.39
N ARG A 94 -7.00 -29.52 0.16
CA ARG A 94 -5.60 -29.37 -0.29
C ARG A 94 -4.56 -29.88 0.71
N HIS A 95 -4.93 -29.99 1.98
CA HIS A 95 -4.07 -30.55 3.04
C HIS A 95 -4.37 -32.02 3.33
N GLY A 96 -5.17 -32.69 2.49
CA GLY A 96 -5.51 -34.11 2.64
C GLY A 96 -6.54 -34.42 3.72
N ILE A 97 -7.13 -33.40 4.35
CA ILE A 97 -8.12 -33.55 5.42
C ILE A 97 -9.50 -33.66 4.76
N THR A 98 -9.95 -34.90 4.58
CA THR A 98 -11.21 -35.23 3.90
C THR A 98 -12.22 -35.93 4.80
N ASP A 99 -11.76 -36.59 5.87
CA ASP A 99 -12.59 -37.25 6.88
C ASP A 99 -12.39 -36.55 8.23
N PHE A 100 -13.26 -35.59 8.53
CA PHE A 100 -13.14 -34.72 9.71
C PHE A 100 -13.38 -35.45 11.04
N ASP A 101 -13.92 -36.67 11.00
CA ASP A 101 -14.24 -37.48 12.18
C ASP A 101 -13.01 -38.17 12.73
N LYS A 102 -12.11 -38.55 11.83
CA LYS A 102 -10.84 -39.20 12.15
C LYS A 102 -9.71 -38.23 12.40
N GLU A 103 -9.91 -36.95 12.07
CA GLU A 103 -8.89 -35.93 12.23
C GLU A 103 -8.71 -35.57 13.71
N PRO A 104 -7.47 -35.66 14.25
CA PRO A 104 -7.16 -35.23 15.61
C PRO A 104 -7.58 -33.77 15.86
N ALA A 105 -8.18 -33.50 17.01
CA ALA A 105 -8.71 -32.18 17.37
C ALA A 105 -7.66 -31.06 17.22
N ASP A 106 -6.44 -31.31 17.71
CA ASP A 106 -5.33 -30.35 17.61
C ASP A 106 -4.93 -30.05 16.18
N ASN A 107 -4.96 -31.06 15.30
CA ASN A 107 -4.60 -30.86 13.90
C ASN A 107 -5.66 -30.01 13.19
N LEU A 108 -6.94 -30.30 13.44
CA LEU A 108 -8.06 -29.55 12.90
C LEU A 108 -7.99 -28.07 13.30
N VAL A 109 -7.80 -27.79 14.60
CA VAL A 109 -7.67 -26.43 15.13
C VAL A 109 -6.43 -25.73 14.59
N ARG A 110 -5.29 -26.43 14.48
CA ARG A 110 -4.06 -25.88 13.91
C ARG A 110 -4.26 -25.44 12.46
N HIS A 111 -4.81 -26.31 11.60
CA HIS A 111 -5.05 -25.99 10.20
C HIS A 111 -6.06 -24.84 10.04
N PHE A 112 -7.12 -24.84 10.84
CA PHE A 112 -8.10 -23.76 10.89
C PHE A 112 -7.46 -22.41 11.24
N ARG A 113 -6.66 -22.35 12.32
CA ARG A 113 -5.99 -21.12 12.76
C ARG A 113 -5.00 -20.60 11.71
N ILE A 114 -4.25 -21.50 11.06
CA ILE A 114 -3.33 -21.13 9.97
C ILE A 114 -4.11 -20.50 8.81
N LEU A 115 -5.19 -21.16 8.37
CA LEU A 115 -6.07 -20.66 7.32
C LEU A 115 -6.63 -19.28 7.68
N LEU A 116 -7.28 -19.16 8.83
CA LEU A 116 -7.97 -17.93 9.22
C LEU A 116 -7.01 -16.76 9.38
N ARG A 117 -5.84 -16.96 10.00
CA ARG A 117 -4.83 -15.90 10.15
C ARG A 117 -4.22 -15.51 8.81
N GLY A 118 -3.93 -16.48 7.94
CA GLY A 118 -3.45 -16.22 6.59
C GLY A 118 -4.45 -15.40 5.77
N PHE A 119 -5.73 -15.76 5.86
CA PHE A 119 -6.82 -15.06 5.20
C PHE A 119 -7.02 -13.65 5.77
N ALA A 120 -7.15 -13.52 7.09
CA ALA A 120 -7.33 -12.24 7.76
C ALA A 120 -6.18 -11.27 7.49
N ARG A 121 -4.94 -11.74 7.45
CA ARG A 121 -3.80 -10.91 7.08
C ARG A 121 -3.90 -10.40 5.64
N LYS A 122 -4.29 -11.28 4.70
CA LYS A 122 -4.46 -10.93 3.29
C LYS A 122 -5.57 -9.89 3.11
N GLU A 123 -6.74 -10.14 3.67
CA GLU A 123 -7.88 -9.21 3.56
C GLU A 123 -7.64 -7.90 4.31
N PHE A 124 -7.01 -7.94 5.49
CA PHE A 124 -6.62 -6.71 6.19
C PHE A 124 -5.65 -5.86 5.36
N THR A 125 -4.73 -6.50 4.63
CA THR A 125 -3.83 -5.79 3.70
C THR A 125 -4.60 -5.24 2.51
N ALA A 126 -5.53 -6.01 1.94
CA ALA A 126 -6.37 -5.55 0.82
C ALA A 126 -7.30 -4.39 1.21
N LEU A 127 -7.87 -4.40 2.42
CA LEU A 127 -8.68 -3.31 2.97
C LEU A 127 -7.83 -2.06 3.25
N LYS A 128 -6.54 -2.24 3.55
CA LYS A 128 -5.57 -1.15 3.63
C LYS A 128 -5.19 -0.59 2.24
N ASP A 129 -5.18 -1.44 1.21
CA ASP A 129 -4.94 -1.06 -0.19
C ASP A 129 -6.15 -0.38 -0.86
N ILE A 130 -7.30 -0.31 -0.18
CA ILE A 130 -8.35 0.66 -0.51
C ILE A 130 -7.85 2.03 -0.04
N GLY A 131 -6.91 2.62 -0.80
CA GLY A 131 -6.44 3.99 -0.58
C GLY A 131 -7.62 4.95 -0.51
N ASN A 132 -7.44 6.12 0.13
CA ASN A 132 -8.50 7.12 0.25
C ASN A 132 -9.14 7.33 -1.14
N PRO A 133 -10.42 6.97 -1.34
CA PRO A 133 -11.04 6.98 -2.66
C PRO A 133 -11.06 8.40 -3.26
N GLN A 134 -11.01 9.43 -2.41
CA GLN A 134 -10.88 10.82 -2.82
C GLN A 134 -9.49 11.12 -3.39
N VAL A 135 -8.43 10.58 -2.80
CA VAL A 135 -7.05 10.69 -3.30
C VAL A 135 -6.88 9.93 -4.61
N ALA A 136 -7.40 8.70 -4.70
CA ALA A 136 -7.35 7.91 -5.93
C ALA A 136 -8.10 8.61 -7.08
N ALA A 137 -9.30 9.14 -6.80
CA ALA A 137 -10.06 9.93 -7.77
C ALA A 137 -9.33 11.23 -8.16
N LEU A 138 -8.63 11.88 -7.21
CA LEU A 138 -7.83 13.07 -7.48
C LEU A 138 -6.66 12.75 -8.41
N LYS A 139 -5.86 11.72 -8.10
CA LYS A 139 -4.76 11.24 -8.96
C LYS A 139 -5.26 10.95 -10.37
N GLN A 140 -6.37 10.23 -10.51
CA GLN A 140 -6.95 9.90 -11.82
C GLN A 140 -7.40 11.16 -12.59
N ARG A 141 -8.01 12.14 -11.91
CA ARG A 141 -8.43 13.39 -12.54
C ARG A 141 -7.24 14.21 -13.01
N ILE A 142 -6.17 14.32 -12.22
CA ILE A 142 -4.94 15.02 -12.62
C ILE A 142 -4.30 14.31 -13.82
N ARG A 143 -4.15 12.98 -13.77
CA ARG A 143 -3.63 12.20 -14.91
C ARG A 143 -4.47 12.42 -16.17
N LYS A 144 -5.80 12.52 -16.06
CA LYS A 144 -6.69 12.83 -17.20
C LYS A 144 -6.44 14.22 -17.78
N VAL A 145 -6.17 15.23 -16.94
CA VAL A 145 -5.78 16.58 -17.39
C VAL A 145 -4.48 16.52 -18.19
N LEU A 146 -3.48 15.78 -17.70
CA LEU A 146 -2.18 15.62 -18.36
C LEU A 146 -2.25 14.81 -19.68
N LEU A 147 -3.33 14.07 -19.91
CA LEU A 147 -3.60 13.38 -21.18
C LEU A 147 -4.35 14.27 -22.19
N SER A 148 -4.69 15.51 -21.83
CA SER A 148 -5.35 16.44 -22.73
C SER A 148 -4.39 16.96 -23.82
N PRO A 149 -4.91 17.49 -24.94
CA PRO A 149 -4.09 18.04 -26.03
C PRO A 149 -3.17 19.21 -25.64
N ALA A 150 -3.33 19.78 -24.44
CA ALA A 150 -2.46 20.84 -23.93
C ALA A 150 -1.08 20.33 -23.49
N TYR A 151 -0.90 19.01 -23.35
CA TYR A 151 0.32 18.41 -22.84
C TYR A 151 0.85 17.32 -23.77
N SER A 152 2.16 17.15 -23.73
CA SER A 152 2.87 16.05 -24.39
C SER A 152 3.52 15.18 -23.33
N ILE A 153 3.28 13.86 -23.41
CA ILE A 153 3.90 12.88 -22.54
C ILE A 153 4.89 12.05 -23.36
N ARG A 154 6.13 11.92 -22.87
CA ARG A 154 7.16 11.03 -23.41
C ARG A 154 7.71 10.13 -22.32
N GLU A 155 8.38 9.07 -22.72
CA GLU A 155 9.14 8.21 -21.81
C GLU A 155 10.58 8.75 -21.72
N ASP A 156 11.15 8.78 -20.52
CA ASP A 156 12.54 9.16 -20.29
C ASP A 156 13.46 8.00 -20.71
N ASP A 157 14.44 8.27 -21.58
CA ASP A 157 15.36 7.26 -22.09
C ASP A 157 16.26 6.65 -20.99
N CYS A 158 16.44 7.34 -19.86
CA CYS A 158 17.36 6.91 -18.81
C CYS A 158 16.72 6.10 -17.67
N ASN A 159 15.43 6.30 -17.41
CA ASN A 159 14.75 5.69 -16.25
C ASN A 159 13.32 5.22 -16.57
N HIS A 160 12.92 5.28 -17.85
CA HIS A 160 11.61 4.86 -18.34
C HIS A 160 10.42 5.56 -17.65
N SER A 161 10.66 6.67 -16.95
CA SER A 161 9.59 7.43 -16.30
C SER A 161 8.80 8.24 -17.33
N LYS A 162 7.51 8.45 -17.08
CA LYS A 162 6.69 9.33 -17.92
C LYS A 162 7.01 10.77 -17.59
N ILE A 163 7.52 11.49 -18.58
CA ILE A 163 7.78 12.92 -18.52
C ILE A 163 6.64 13.64 -19.22
N VAL A 164 6.15 14.72 -18.61
CA VAL A 164 5.13 15.60 -19.17
C VAL A 164 5.68 17.01 -19.37
N ARG A 165 5.29 17.62 -20.49
CA ARG A 165 5.54 19.04 -20.78
C ARG A 165 4.27 19.72 -21.28
N SER A 166 4.16 21.02 -21.03
CA SER A 166 3.12 21.86 -21.62
C SER A 166 3.46 22.16 -23.09
N LEU A 167 2.44 22.09 -23.96
CA LEU A 167 2.55 22.50 -25.36
C LEU A 167 2.27 23.98 -25.58
N GLU A 168 1.72 24.67 -24.57
CA GLU A 168 1.56 26.14 -24.57
C GLU A 168 2.89 26.87 -24.28
N SER A 169 3.87 26.16 -23.73
CA SER A 169 5.21 26.67 -23.43
C SER A 169 5.99 26.93 -24.72
N ALA A 170 6.27 28.19 -25.02
CA ALA A 170 6.89 28.63 -26.27
C ALA A 170 8.41 28.36 -26.40
N GLY A 171 9.01 27.65 -25.43
CA GLY A 171 10.46 27.43 -25.36
C GLY A 171 10.89 26.05 -25.86
N ASP A 172 12.12 25.97 -26.39
CA ASP A 172 12.79 24.71 -26.66
C ASP A 172 12.94 23.86 -25.38
N ILE A 173 12.99 22.54 -25.54
CA ILE A 173 13.20 21.61 -24.43
C ILE A 173 14.58 21.85 -23.83
N ARG A 174 14.64 22.07 -22.51
CA ARG A 174 15.87 22.43 -21.79
C ARG A 174 16.62 21.18 -21.27
N GLU A 175 16.95 20.23 -22.14
CA GLU A 175 17.48 18.90 -21.74
C GLU A 175 18.80 18.97 -20.94
N GLY A 176 19.63 19.99 -21.17
CA GLY A 176 20.90 20.19 -20.45
C GLY A 176 20.77 20.77 -19.04
N ARG A 177 19.56 21.08 -18.58
CA ARG A 177 19.31 21.62 -17.23
C ARG A 177 19.03 20.50 -16.22
N PRO A 178 19.27 20.74 -14.92
CA PRO A 178 18.83 19.83 -13.87
C PRO A 178 17.30 19.79 -13.75
N TRP A 179 16.79 18.68 -13.24
CA TRP A 179 15.40 18.57 -12.80
C TRP A 179 15.11 19.55 -11.67
N ILE A 180 13.87 20.06 -11.62
CA ILE A 180 13.44 20.89 -10.51
C ILE A 180 13.48 20.09 -9.19
N PRO A 181 14.11 20.61 -8.12
CA PRO A 181 14.05 19.98 -6.81
C PRO A 181 12.62 19.87 -6.31
N ARG A 182 12.31 18.76 -5.65
CA ARG A 182 10.96 18.44 -5.16
C ARG A 182 10.34 19.55 -4.31
N ASP A 183 11.12 20.17 -3.41
CA ASP A 183 10.63 21.25 -2.54
C ASP A 183 10.21 22.49 -3.34
N GLN A 184 10.94 22.80 -4.41
CA GLN A 184 10.58 23.91 -5.30
C GLN A 184 9.36 23.56 -6.16
N LEU A 185 9.25 22.32 -6.62
CA LEU A 185 8.05 21.85 -7.31
C LEU A 185 6.80 21.96 -6.41
N LEU A 186 6.91 21.57 -5.14
CA LEU A 186 5.81 21.71 -4.18
C LEU A 186 5.45 23.16 -3.91
N GLN A 187 6.42 24.06 -3.82
CA GLN A 187 6.16 25.50 -3.71
C GLN A 187 5.44 26.04 -4.94
N MET A 188 5.85 25.65 -6.14
CA MET A 188 5.17 26.04 -7.39
C MET A 188 3.74 25.50 -7.44
N VAL A 189 3.54 24.24 -7.07
CA VAL A 189 2.22 23.60 -7.02
C VAL A 189 1.34 24.28 -5.98
N TYR A 190 1.88 24.64 -4.82
CA TYR A 190 1.17 25.39 -3.80
C TYR A 190 0.78 26.79 -4.28
N GLN A 191 1.71 27.53 -4.88
CA GLN A 191 1.44 28.87 -5.42
C GLN A 191 0.35 28.80 -6.50
N ALA A 192 0.44 27.83 -7.40
CA ALA A 192 -0.55 27.61 -8.45
C ALA A 192 -1.93 27.22 -7.90
N TYR A 193 -1.98 26.54 -6.74
CA TYR A 193 -3.22 26.19 -6.06
C TYR A 193 -3.89 27.43 -5.44
N LEU A 194 -3.11 28.37 -4.90
CA LEU A 194 -3.62 29.63 -4.38
C LEU A 194 -4.25 30.49 -5.49
N ASP A 195 -3.71 30.42 -6.70
CA ASP A 195 -4.25 31.15 -7.85
C ASP A 195 -5.52 30.51 -8.41
N THR A 196 -5.64 29.18 -8.35
CA THR A 196 -6.83 28.46 -8.82
C THR A 196 -6.98 27.06 -8.22
N VAL A 197 -8.22 26.70 -7.90
CA VAL A 197 -8.61 25.34 -7.49
C VAL A 197 -9.12 24.48 -8.66
N ASN A 198 -9.26 25.06 -9.87
CA ASN A 198 -9.56 24.31 -11.07
C ASN A 198 -8.33 23.51 -11.49
N ARG A 199 -8.48 22.19 -11.68
CA ARG A 199 -7.35 21.27 -11.92
C ARG A 199 -6.65 21.51 -13.27
N GLU A 200 -7.38 21.92 -14.29
CA GLU A 200 -6.79 22.22 -15.61
C GLU A 200 -5.95 23.50 -15.54
N ASP A 201 -6.53 24.56 -14.97
CA ASP A 201 -5.82 25.84 -14.79
C ASP A 201 -4.68 25.69 -13.78
N TRP A 202 -4.83 24.83 -12.77
CA TRP A 202 -3.79 24.54 -11.79
C TRP A 202 -2.57 23.91 -12.43
N CYS A 203 -2.75 22.85 -13.25
CA CYS A 203 -1.65 22.28 -14.02
C CYS A 203 -1.01 23.33 -14.96
N ARG A 204 -1.82 24.16 -15.64
CA ARG A 204 -1.30 25.22 -16.52
C ARG A 204 -0.42 26.22 -15.76
N HIS A 205 -0.86 26.67 -14.58
CA HIS A 205 -0.08 27.59 -13.75
C HIS A 205 1.23 26.96 -13.25
N VAL A 206 1.24 25.67 -12.90
CA VAL A 206 2.49 24.98 -12.52
C VAL A 206 3.52 25.04 -13.66
N PHE A 207 3.12 24.73 -14.90
CA PHE A 207 4.03 24.81 -16.04
C PHE A 207 4.43 26.25 -16.38
N LYS A 208 3.54 27.22 -16.19
CA LYS A 208 3.88 28.64 -16.34
C LYS A 208 4.98 29.05 -15.35
N PHE A 209 4.86 28.68 -14.07
CA PHE A 209 5.91 28.93 -13.09
C PHE A 209 7.20 28.20 -13.43
N LEU A 210 7.12 26.94 -13.88
CA LEU A 210 8.30 26.19 -14.31
C LEU A 210 9.04 26.87 -15.46
N ASP A 211 8.31 27.46 -16.42
CA ASP A 211 8.92 28.18 -17.53
C ASP A 211 9.68 29.45 -17.10
N GLU A 212 9.21 30.11 -16.04
CA GLU A 212 9.86 31.28 -15.42
C GLU A 212 11.19 30.90 -14.74
N HIS A 213 11.33 29.66 -14.28
CA HIS A 213 12.57 29.10 -13.71
C HIS A 213 13.49 28.50 -14.78
N THR A 214 14.19 29.37 -15.49
CA THR A 214 15.08 29.01 -16.63
C THR A 214 16.28 28.13 -16.29
N GLU A 215 16.62 28.01 -15.01
CA GLU A 215 17.68 27.18 -14.47
C GLU A 215 17.34 25.68 -14.45
N PHE A 216 16.05 25.30 -14.55
CA PHE A 216 15.60 23.90 -14.56
C PHE A 216 15.06 23.47 -15.92
N ARG A 217 14.86 22.16 -16.06
CA ARG A 217 14.08 21.58 -17.17
C ARG A 217 12.65 22.13 -17.15
N ASN A 218 12.11 22.42 -18.33
CA ASN A 218 10.70 22.78 -18.53
C ASN A 218 9.80 21.55 -18.73
N GLU A 219 10.21 20.43 -18.15
CA GLU A 219 9.49 19.16 -18.16
C GLU A 219 9.44 18.62 -16.73
N LEU A 220 8.41 17.83 -16.42
CA LEU A 220 8.25 17.22 -15.10
C LEU A 220 7.98 15.73 -15.23
N SER A 221 8.44 14.93 -14.27
CA SER A 221 7.90 13.59 -14.09
C SER A 221 6.40 13.68 -13.78
N VAL A 222 5.59 12.91 -14.51
CA VAL A 222 4.14 12.79 -14.27
C VAL A 222 3.90 12.37 -12.82
N TYR A 223 4.71 11.44 -12.32
CA TYR A 223 4.62 10.97 -10.94
C TYR A 223 4.88 12.12 -9.96
N ALA A 224 6.01 12.82 -10.10
CA ALA A 224 6.38 13.91 -9.21
C ALA A 224 5.33 15.02 -9.16
N LEU A 225 4.78 15.40 -10.32
CA LEU A 225 3.72 16.40 -10.43
C LEU A 225 2.42 15.94 -9.74
N VAL A 226 1.96 14.72 -10.04
CA VAL A 226 0.73 14.17 -9.44
C VAL A 226 0.86 14.05 -7.93
N SER A 227 2.00 13.55 -7.44
CA SER A 227 2.26 13.39 -6.00
C SER A 227 2.29 14.75 -5.29
N ALA A 228 2.96 15.75 -5.88
CA ALA A 228 3.01 17.11 -5.33
C ALA A 228 1.62 17.77 -5.27
N MET A 229 0.82 17.64 -6.34
CA MET A 229 -0.55 18.16 -6.39
C MET A 229 -1.47 17.48 -5.38
N VAL A 230 -1.36 16.15 -5.21
CA VAL A 230 -2.11 15.44 -4.17
C VAL A 230 -1.73 15.94 -2.80
N CYS A 231 -0.43 16.03 -2.49
CA CYS A 231 0.07 16.48 -1.20
C CYS A 231 -0.47 17.86 -0.81
N VAL A 232 -0.42 18.83 -1.74
CA VAL A 232 -0.99 20.17 -1.52
C VAL A 232 -2.50 20.07 -1.32
N ASN A 233 -3.23 19.34 -2.17
CA ASN A 233 -4.69 19.26 -2.07
C ASN A 233 -5.14 18.63 -0.74
N THR A 234 -4.51 17.54 -0.31
CA THR A 234 -4.86 16.83 0.94
C THR A 234 -4.59 17.70 2.17
N ALA A 235 -3.51 18.48 2.17
CA ALA A 235 -3.20 19.40 3.26
C ALA A 235 -4.30 20.46 3.47
N TRP A 236 -5.03 20.83 2.41
CA TRP A 236 -6.14 21.80 2.47
C TRP A 236 -7.51 21.15 2.74
N VAL A 237 -7.74 19.92 2.27
CA VAL A 237 -9.02 19.21 2.50
C VAL A 237 -9.15 18.69 3.92
N ASP A 238 -8.04 18.28 4.55
CA ASP A 238 -8.04 17.83 5.96
C ASP A 238 -8.13 19.00 6.97
N ALA A 239 -8.01 20.25 6.50
CA ALA A 239 -8.06 21.46 7.31
C ALA A 239 -9.50 21.85 7.74
N SER A 240 -10.13 21.00 8.56
CA SER A 240 -11.30 21.36 9.37
C SER A 240 -10.97 22.24 10.59
N LEU A 241 -9.72 22.75 10.68
CA LEU A 241 -9.28 23.76 11.64
C LEU A 241 -8.35 24.76 10.95
N PRO A 242 -8.44 26.07 11.24
CA PRO A 242 -7.50 27.05 10.71
C PRO A 242 -6.15 26.84 11.40
N ARG A 243 -5.22 26.16 10.73
CA ARG A 243 -3.80 26.18 11.07
C ARG A 243 -3.09 27.00 10.01
N GLU A 244 -2.19 27.87 10.44
CA GLU A 244 -1.17 28.36 9.53
C GLU A 244 -0.46 27.15 8.91
N PRO A 245 -0.31 27.09 7.59
CA PRO A 245 0.35 25.97 6.94
C PRO A 245 1.75 25.86 7.52
N VAL A 246 2.05 24.71 8.14
CA VAL A 246 3.42 24.36 8.51
C VAL A 246 4.23 24.47 7.22
N SER A 247 5.25 25.33 7.20
CA SER A 247 6.12 25.49 6.03
C SER A 247 6.49 24.10 5.50
N PRO A 248 6.11 23.75 4.24
CA PRO A 248 6.35 22.42 3.68
C PRO A 248 7.79 21.96 3.87
N ALA A 249 8.75 22.89 3.83
CA ALA A 249 10.18 22.64 3.99
C ALA A 249 10.55 21.80 5.24
N VAL A 250 9.95 22.04 6.41
CA VAL A 250 10.40 21.40 7.67
C VAL A 250 9.93 19.96 7.80
N CYS A 251 8.74 19.64 7.29
CA CYS A 251 8.23 18.27 7.26
C CYS A 251 8.84 17.47 6.09
N HIS A 252 9.24 18.15 5.03
CA HIS A 252 9.79 17.56 3.80
C HIS A 252 11.26 17.20 3.90
N GLU A 253 12.07 18.03 4.57
CA GLU A 253 13.49 17.74 4.76
C GLU A 253 13.69 16.50 5.67
N GLN A 254 12.88 16.36 6.73
CA GLN A 254 12.92 15.16 7.58
C GLN A 254 12.42 13.92 6.84
N ALA A 255 11.34 14.03 6.07
CA ALA A 255 10.83 12.92 5.27
C ALA A 255 11.84 12.47 4.20
N GLY A 256 12.43 13.42 3.47
CA GLY A 256 13.46 13.17 2.46
C GLY A 256 14.70 12.49 3.06
N GLN A 257 15.22 13.00 4.18
CA GLN A 257 16.36 12.38 4.87
C GLN A 257 16.08 10.95 5.33
N VAL A 258 14.86 10.68 5.81
CA VAL A 258 14.47 9.32 6.24
C VAL A 258 14.28 8.39 5.04
N ILE A 259 13.70 8.87 3.95
CA ILE A 259 13.58 8.11 2.69
C ILE A 259 14.98 7.80 2.14
N ASP A 260 15.87 8.78 2.06
CA ASP A 260 17.25 8.57 1.60
C ASP A 260 17.99 7.55 2.46
N SER A 261 17.84 7.64 3.78
CA SER A 261 18.42 6.67 4.71
C SER A 261 17.86 5.26 4.50
N ALA A 262 16.54 5.14 4.30
CA ALA A 262 15.89 3.87 4.00
C ALA A 262 16.40 3.28 2.67
N MET A 263 16.46 4.10 1.62
CA MET A 263 16.91 3.69 0.29
C MET A 263 18.38 3.27 0.30
N ALA A 264 19.27 4.02 0.96
CA ALA A 264 20.69 3.65 1.10
C ALA A 264 20.87 2.31 1.86
N MET A 265 20.03 2.04 2.86
CA MET A 265 20.06 0.77 3.58
C MET A 265 19.55 -0.38 2.71
N ILE A 266 18.47 -0.18 1.95
CA ILE A 266 17.97 -1.16 0.99
C ILE A 266 19.04 -1.51 -0.03
N GLU A 267 19.65 -0.50 -0.63
CA GLU A 267 20.68 -0.65 -1.65
C GLU A 267 21.90 -1.40 -1.11
N ARG A 268 22.32 -1.10 0.12
CA ARG A 268 23.50 -1.74 0.74
C ARG A 268 23.24 -3.15 1.26
N GLU A 269 22.06 -3.42 1.82
CA GLU A 269 21.84 -4.63 2.64
C GLU A 269 20.88 -5.63 1.99
N ILE A 270 19.90 -5.16 1.23
CA ILE A 270 18.83 -6.01 0.68
C ILE A 270 19.12 -6.40 -0.76
N ILE A 271 19.40 -5.41 -1.63
CA ILE A 271 19.65 -5.62 -3.06
C ILE A 271 20.79 -6.63 -3.33
N PRO A 272 21.96 -6.56 -2.65
CA PRO A 272 23.05 -7.51 -2.90
C PRO A 272 22.69 -8.94 -2.52
N GLY A 273 21.73 -9.14 -1.62
CA GLY A 273 21.20 -10.45 -1.27
C GLY A 273 20.40 -11.09 -2.41
N PHE A 274 19.66 -10.29 -3.18
CA PHE A 274 18.91 -10.76 -4.35
C PHE A 274 19.80 -11.02 -5.56
N ILE A 275 20.79 -10.14 -5.80
CA ILE A 275 21.77 -10.31 -6.87
C ILE A 275 22.59 -11.59 -6.66
N ARG A 276 23.18 -11.78 -5.47
CA ARG A 276 23.97 -12.99 -5.15
C ARG A 276 23.18 -14.29 -5.27
N LYS A 277 21.87 -14.25 -5.10
CA LYS A 277 20.97 -15.42 -5.25
C LYS A 277 20.50 -15.62 -6.69
N GLY A 278 20.96 -14.81 -7.64
CA GLY A 278 20.52 -14.83 -9.04
C GLY A 278 19.03 -14.49 -9.22
N LYS A 279 18.43 -13.82 -8.24
CA LYS A 279 16.99 -13.46 -8.25
C LYS A 279 16.74 -12.11 -8.90
N LEU A 280 17.75 -11.25 -8.96
CA LEU A 280 17.70 -9.91 -9.53
C LEU A 280 18.92 -9.68 -10.42
N ALA A 281 18.69 -9.20 -11.64
CA ALA A 281 19.77 -8.75 -12.52
C ALA A 281 20.23 -7.34 -12.11
N GLU A 282 21.51 -7.03 -12.30
CA GLU A 282 22.06 -5.70 -11.99
C GLU A 282 21.37 -4.59 -12.79
N SER A 283 20.95 -4.89 -14.03
CA SER A 283 20.22 -3.96 -14.90
C SER A 283 18.85 -3.55 -14.34
N ASP A 284 18.21 -4.40 -13.54
CA ASP A 284 16.87 -4.14 -12.99
C ASP A 284 16.94 -3.42 -11.63
N VAL A 285 18.12 -3.19 -11.06
CA VAL A 285 18.30 -2.63 -9.71
C VAL A 285 17.77 -1.21 -9.63
N GLN A 286 18.12 -0.38 -10.62
CA GLN A 286 17.73 1.02 -10.60
C GLN A 286 16.21 1.19 -10.66
N ASP A 287 15.52 0.39 -11.48
CA ASP A 287 14.05 0.40 -11.58
C ASP A 287 13.40 0.05 -10.25
N ILE A 288 13.94 -0.96 -9.55
CA ILE A 288 13.45 -1.35 -8.21
C ILE A 288 13.66 -0.23 -7.19
N LEU A 289 14.82 0.41 -7.20
CA LEU A 289 15.13 1.49 -6.27
C LEU A 289 14.25 2.71 -6.54
N THR A 290 14.08 3.11 -7.79
CA THR A 290 13.22 4.22 -8.20
C THR A 290 11.76 3.94 -7.81
N ALA A 291 11.20 2.79 -8.22
CA ALA A 291 9.82 2.42 -7.87
C ALA A 291 9.58 2.34 -6.35
N SER A 292 10.58 1.88 -5.60
CA SER A 292 10.50 1.81 -4.14
C SER A 292 10.57 3.19 -3.50
N ARG A 293 11.40 4.10 -4.03
CA ARG A 293 11.47 5.50 -3.57
C ARG A 293 10.13 6.20 -3.81
N ASP A 294 9.59 6.10 -5.02
CA ASP A 294 8.29 6.68 -5.39
C ASP A 294 7.18 6.17 -4.46
N TYR A 295 7.15 4.87 -4.18
CA TYR A 295 6.21 4.32 -3.20
C TYR A 295 6.35 4.96 -1.81
N LEU A 296 7.58 5.14 -1.31
CA LEU A 296 7.83 5.71 0.03
C LEU A 296 7.51 7.20 0.08
N GLU A 297 7.74 7.93 -1.01
CA GLU A 297 7.34 9.32 -1.13
C GLU A 297 5.81 9.45 -1.04
N ASP A 298 5.05 8.69 -1.83
CA ASP A 298 3.59 8.69 -1.72
C ASP A 298 3.12 8.35 -0.29
N LEU A 299 3.74 7.34 0.34
CA LEU A 299 3.43 6.95 1.70
C LEU A 299 3.69 8.06 2.72
N CYS A 300 4.82 8.77 2.60
CA CYS A 300 5.20 9.85 3.51
C CYS A 300 4.37 11.12 3.32
N PHE A 301 4.10 11.49 2.07
CA PHE A 301 3.60 12.82 1.75
C PHE A 301 2.10 12.88 1.52
N SER A 302 1.48 11.76 1.13
CA SER A 302 0.04 11.69 0.88
C SER A 302 -0.70 10.71 1.79
N GLY A 303 0.02 9.87 2.54
CA GLY A 303 -0.55 8.82 3.37
C GLY A 303 -1.25 7.71 2.58
N ALA A 304 -1.27 7.78 1.25
CA ALA A 304 -1.96 6.86 0.35
C ALA A 304 -1.08 6.48 -0.84
N THR A 305 -0.81 5.20 -0.98
CA THR A 305 0.00 4.65 -2.07
C THR A 305 -0.89 4.02 -3.13
N ASP A 306 -0.44 4.04 -4.39
CA ASP A 306 -0.96 3.14 -5.41
C ASP A 306 -0.46 1.71 -5.10
N SER A 307 -0.88 0.71 -5.89
CA SER A 307 -0.36 -0.64 -5.70
C SER A 307 1.13 -0.70 -6.05
N ILE A 308 1.95 -1.45 -5.30
CA ILE A 308 3.40 -1.60 -5.60
C ILE A 308 3.69 -1.94 -7.07
N PRO A 309 2.94 -2.84 -7.75
CA PRO A 309 3.14 -3.11 -9.17
C PRO A 309 3.02 -1.87 -10.05
N THR A 310 2.16 -0.91 -9.70
CA THR A 310 1.94 0.32 -10.48
C THR A 310 3.24 1.10 -10.62
N TYR A 311 3.96 1.32 -9.52
CA TYR A 311 5.23 2.06 -9.54
C TYR A 311 6.29 1.39 -10.42
N PHE A 312 6.39 0.06 -10.38
CA PHE A 312 7.38 -0.65 -11.17
C PHE A 312 6.99 -0.75 -12.66
N LEU A 313 5.72 -1.04 -12.96
CA LEU A 313 5.24 -1.16 -14.35
C LEU A 313 5.14 0.18 -15.07
N GLU A 314 5.04 1.30 -14.33
CA GLU A 314 5.19 2.63 -14.92
C GLU A 314 6.60 2.90 -15.42
N LEU A 315 7.63 2.27 -14.83
CA LEU A 315 9.04 2.32 -15.26
C LEU A 315 9.41 1.20 -16.22
N ARG A 316 8.60 0.15 -16.38
CA ARG A 316 8.95 -1.00 -17.25
C ARG A 316 7.75 -1.41 -18.07
N THR A 317 7.46 -0.62 -19.09
CA THR A 317 6.34 -0.82 -20.01
C THR A 317 6.51 -2.05 -20.89
N ASP A 318 7.75 -2.54 -21.03
CA ASP A 318 8.13 -3.79 -21.71
C ASP A 318 7.74 -5.05 -20.90
N ILE A 319 7.55 -4.92 -19.59
CA ILE A 319 7.23 -6.03 -18.70
C ILE A 319 5.71 -6.16 -18.54
N SER A 320 5.18 -7.35 -18.82
CA SER A 320 3.77 -7.64 -18.57
C SER A 320 3.46 -7.79 -17.07
N GLN A 321 2.21 -7.57 -16.68
CA GLN A 321 1.76 -7.79 -15.29
C GLN A 321 2.03 -9.22 -14.81
N ASP A 322 1.86 -10.22 -15.68
CA ASP A 322 2.15 -11.63 -15.35
C ASP A 322 3.64 -11.88 -15.10
N GLU A 323 4.51 -11.24 -15.88
CA GLU A 323 5.96 -11.33 -15.69
C GLU A 323 6.39 -10.63 -14.41
N TYR A 324 5.82 -9.47 -14.10
CA TYR A 324 5.98 -8.83 -12.80
C TYR A 324 5.61 -9.77 -11.65
N GLN A 325 4.43 -10.41 -11.71
CA GLN A 325 3.96 -11.32 -10.66
C GLN A 325 4.92 -12.49 -10.43
N LYS A 326 5.48 -13.05 -11.51
CA LYS A 326 6.39 -14.20 -11.44
C LYS A 326 7.79 -13.84 -10.95
N ARG A 327 8.36 -12.74 -11.44
CA ARG A 327 9.79 -12.44 -11.29
C ARG A 327 10.07 -11.36 -10.25
N PHE A 328 9.28 -10.29 -10.22
CA PHE A 328 9.62 -9.07 -9.48
C PHE A 328 8.81 -8.87 -8.20
N LYS A 329 7.58 -9.41 -8.13
CA LYS A 329 6.65 -9.18 -7.02
C LYS A 329 7.27 -9.46 -5.65
N TYR A 330 7.91 -10.62 -5.47
CA TYR A 330 8.52 -10.97 -4.18
C TYR A 330 9.65 -10.01 -3.79
N ILE A 331 10.42 -9.53 -4.77
CA ILE A 331 11.55 -8.62 -4.55
C ILE A 331 11.01 -7.25 -4.15
N MET A 332 10.08 -6.70 -4.93
CA MET A 332 9.42 -5.42 -4.67
C MET A 332 8.70 -5.42 -3.31
N ASP A 333 7.90 -6.44 -3.02
CA ASP A 333 7.24 -6.58 -1.71
C ASP A 333 8.25 -6.59 -0.56
N THR A 334 9.38 -7.29 -0.73
CA THR A 334 10.42 -7.39 0.29
C THR A 334 11.13 -6.05 0.50
N VAL A 335 11.51 -5.39 -0.59
CA VAL A 335 12.19 -4.09 -0.56
C VAL A 335 11.29 -3.04 0.09
N VAL A 336 10.06 -2.89 -0.40
CA VAL A 336 9.09 -1.92 0.12
C VAL A 336 8.75 -2.20 1.59
N ALA A 337 8.53 -3.46 1.97
CA ALA A 337 8.26 -3.81 3.37
C ALA A 337 9.44 -3.44 4.28
N ARG A 338 10.68 -3.68 3.84
CA ARG A 338 11.87 -3.32 4.60
C ARG A 338 12.06 -1.81 4.71
N ALA A 339 11.90 -1.10 3.60
CA ALA A 339 12.02 0.35 3.58
C ALA A 339 10.96 1.01 4.47
N THR A 340 9.73 0.51 4.44
CA THR A 340 8.64 0.98 5.32
C THR A 340 8.95 0.75 6.81
N VAL A 341 9.59 -0.36 7.17
CA VAL A 341 10.01 -0.62 8.57
C VAL A 341 11.08 0.38 9.01
N ILE A 342 12.07 0.66 8.16
CA ILE A 342 13.13 1.65 8.44
C ILE A 342 12.50 3.04 8.61
N LEU A 343 11.64 3.40 7.67
CA LEU A 343 10.92 4.67 7.66
C LEU A 343 10.15 4.88 8.96
N ARG A 344 9.37 3.88 9.39
CA ARG A 344 8.61 3.94 10.67
C ARG A 344 9.51 4.05 11.90
N ARG A 345 10.63 3.32 11.91
CA ARG A 345 11.60 3.36 13.02
C ARG A 345 12.20 4.75 13.17
N ASP A 346 12.53 5.38 12.05
CA ASP A 346 13.31 6.62 12.06
C ASP A 346 12.41 7.87 12.11
N PHE A 347 11.21 7.84 11.52
CA PHE A 347 10.15 8.83 11.79
C PHE A 347 9.70 8.83 13.26
N GLY A 348 9.54 7.65 13.87
CA GLY A 348 9.13 7.52 15.28
C GLY A 348 10.14 8.08 16.29
N LYS A 349 11.42 8.19 15.91
CA LYS A 349 12.48 8.78 16.74
C LYS A 349 12.55 10.30 16.65
N GLY A 350 12.07 10.90 15.56
CA GLY A 350 12.03 12.36 15.38
C GLY A 350 10.91 13.03 16.16
N SER A 351 9.76 12.36 16.31
CA SER A 351 8.56 12.93 16.95
C SER A 351 8.64 13.09 18.47
N THR A 352 9.62 12.48 19.16
CA THR A 352 9.75 12.55 20.63
C THR A 352 10.61 13.70 21.14
N LYS A 353 11.11 14.59 20.26
CA LYS A 353 11.92 15.76 20.65
C LYS A 353 11.24 17.12 20.48
N GLY A 354 9.94 17.17 20.17
CA GLY A 354 9.26 18.43 19.84
C GLY A 354 7.90 18.65 20.50
N SER A 355 7.69 18.16 21.73
CA SER A 355 6.46 18.48 22.47
C SER A 355 6.75 18.70 23.95
N THR A 356 7.49 19.78 24.22
CA THR A 356 7.34 20.52 25.48
C THR A 356 7.43 22.01 25.15
N ILE A 357 6.26 22.67 25.27
CA ILE A 357 5.93 24.09 25.10
C ILE A 357 5.80 24.56 23.65
#